data_AF-A0A1F3SU33-F1
#
_entry.id   AF-A0A1F3SU33-F1
#
_cell.length_a   1.000
_cell.length_b   1.000
_cell.length_c   1.000
_cell.angle_alpha   90.00
_cell.angle_beta   90.00
_cell.angle_gamma   90.00
#
_symmetry.space_group_name_H-M   'P 1'
#
loop_
_entity.id
_entity.type
_entity.pdbx_description
1 polymer ?
#
loop_
_entity_poly.entity_id
_entity_poly.type
_entity_poly.pdbx_seq_one_letter_code
_entity_poly.pdbx_strand_id
1 'polypeptide(L)'
;MMKFGRKSVVSLGVCSVLLLLGGCGKKSADYGDVTPIQTTTKLPNLTYDSNNTNGDSGVLDNNNPEDRLILAQNMDDLLDRFYKMGVRVEEGQTFVTKVNYEGLYQLRNGLDSKYMKMVEAIRLKIENPAALDGKTENFKKAFLINAYNFNVIQIIVRNFMKNGKKIESIRDIRGRMDFDQNTIFKQKDLLKVAGNLLSFEQLEGKILEISPPNSTGTKDARVIFALSKGCNNCAVLLDEAYREKKLEEQLNEITRLSMRLTSMVTNDHVNKITNLNQLFKWNKSIFDQTKVGGIAPFMQVYGILRTYENISFLPFDWNLNSVNAPTPINTGDIPIITAPKENPCLTFIKGTNFISLASCQKVVNGQTSTAYKYTTELAHLCVLKKTEANKPTTIRVVGRLEEFDEKRNDQEVRLDLSTTEYKQDQRTGILSYRHKAREISEVEYDTQRMELKVSQRFRFWSLDMFKKKQQRSFILSCIATE
;
A
#
# COMPACT_ATOMS: atom_id res chain seq x y z
N MET A 1 42.03 16.56 65.69
CA MET A 1 41.39 17.55 64.79
C MET A 1 39.88 17.44 65.01
N MET A 2 39.22 18.41 65.66
CA MET A 2 38.36 19.45 65.05
C MET A 2 37.32 18.91 64.04
N LYS A 3 36.02 19.25 64.06
CA LYS A 3 35.17 20.08 64.98
C LYS A 3 33.66 19.89 64.61
N PHE A 4 32.74 19.82 65.59
CA PHE A 4 31.28 20.18 65.57
C PHE A 4 30.31 19.58 64.49
N GLY A 5 28.99 19.38 64.71
CA GLY A 5 28.16 19.40 65.93
C GLY A 5 26.62 19.50 65.68
N ARG A 6 25.81 19.01 66.66
CA ARG A 6 24.35 19.29 66.95
C ARG A 6 23.23 18.83 65.96
N LYS A 7 22.31 17.93 66.39
CA LYS A 7 20.91 18.13 66.92
C LYS A 7 19.83 18.29 65.81
N SER A 8 18.57 17.81 65.88
CA SER A 8 17.71 17.15 66.91
C SER A 8 16.99 15.90 66.28
N VAL A 9 16.23 14.98 66.92
CA VAL A 9 15.51 14.84 68.22
C VAL A 9 14.05 15.41 68.25
N VAL A 10 13.15 14.71 68.97
CA VAL A 10 11.67 14.92 69.21
C VAL A 10 10.74 14.27 68.17
N SER A 11 9.75 13.42 68.50
CA SER A 11 9.48 12.60 69.71
C SER A 11 8.55 11.43 69.37
N LEU A 12 8.69 10.28 70.06
CA LEU A 12 7.67 9.22 70.02
C LEU A 12 6.45 9.56 70.88
N GLY A 13 5.26 9.20 70.39
CA GLY A 13 4.05 9.03 71.19
C GLY A 13 3.47 7.64 70.92
N VAL A 14 3.82 6.68 71.76
CA VAL A 14 3.23 5.33 71.73
C VAL A 14 2.07 5.30 72.73
N CYS A 15 0.92 4.79 72.32
CA CYS A 15 -0.06 4.26 73.26
C CYS A 15 -0.58 2.92 72.73
N SER A 16 -0.76 1.97 73.65
CA SER A 16 -0.71 0.54 73.36
C SER A 16 -2.08 -0.10 73.20
N VAL A 17 -2.11 -1.13 72.33
CA VAL A 17 -2.79 -2.42 72.52
C VAL A 17 -4.24 -2.41 73.04
N LEU A 18 -5.17 -2.87 72.19
CA LEU A 18 -6.05 -3.96 72.59
C LEU A 18 -6.24 -4.95 71.42
N LEU A 19 -6.67 -6.18 71.74
CA LEU A 19 -6.40 -7.39 70.97
C LEU A 19 -7.70 -8.12 70.59
N LEU A 20 -7.61 -8.93 69.52
CA LEU A 20 -8.46 -10.09 69.16
C LEU A 20 -9.70 -9.91 68.26
N LEU A 21 -9.54 -10.49 67.06
CA LEU A 21 -10.47 -11.38 66.32
C LEU A 21 -11.67 -10.80 65.55
N GLY A 22 -11.60 -10.97 64.21
CA GLY A 22 -12.73 -11.51 63.44
C GLY A 22 -13.10 -10.79 62.14
N GLY A 23 -12.99 -11.49 61.01
CA GLY A 23 -13.87 -11.28 59.84
C GLY A 23 -13.32 -10.45 58.67
N CYS A 24 -12.90 -11.14 57.61
CA CYS A 24 -12.81 -10.53 56.27
C CYS A 24 -14.21 -10.19 55.75
N GLY A 25 -14.45 -8.93 55.38
CA GLY A 25 -15.68 -8.49 54.73
C GLY A 25 -15.41 -7.38 53.70
N LYS A 26 -15.58 -7.67 52.41
CA LYS A 26 -15.50 -6.66 51.34
C LYS A 26 -16.65 -5.66 51.47
N LYS A 27 -16.37 -4.35 51.41
CA LYS A 27 -17.21 -3.38 50.67
C LYS A 27 -16.57 -2.00 50.50
N SER A 28 -17.16 -1.26 49.57
CA SER A 28 -16.87 0.09 49.09
C SER A 28 -17.21 1.23 50.05
N ALA A 29 -16.39 2.28 50.04
CA ALA A 29 -16.70 3.71 50.22
C ALA A 29 -15.50 4.48 49.64
N ASP A 30 -15.62 5.42 48.70
CA ASP A 30 -16.34 6.70 48.70
C ASP A 30 -15.65 7.79 49.56
N TYR A 31 -15.18 8.83 48.86
CA TYR A 31 -14.61 10.12 49.30
C TYR A 31 -14.26 10.89 48.01
N GLY A 32 -14.63 12.16 47.79
CA GLY A 32 -15.50 13.07 48.56
C GLY A 32 -15.55 14.43 47.84
N ASP A 33 -16.61 15.21 48.06
CA ASP A 33 -16.84 16.49 47.37
C ASP A 33 -15.73 17.54 47.60
N VAL A 34 -15.38 18.26 46.53
CA VAL A 34 -14.77 19.59 46.60
C VAL A 34 -15.48 20.51 45.60
N THR A 35 -16.09 21.58 46.11
CA THR A 35 -16.86 22.55 45.32
C THR A 35 -15.97 23.44 44.43
N PRO A 36 -16.52 24.01 43.33
CA PRO A 36 -15.72 24.42 42.18
C PRO A 36 -15.12 25.82 42.31
N ILE A 37 -13.81 25.93 42.04
CA ILE A 37 -13.18 27.21 41.68
C ILE A 37 -13.49 27.47 40.20
N GLN A 38 -14.37 28.44 39.94
CA GLN A 38 -14.60 28.93 38.58
C GLN A 38 -13.31 29.57 38.04
N THR A 39 -12.68 28.91 37.09
CA THR A 39 -11.61 29.52 36.28
C THR A 39 -11.98 29.34 34.81
N THR A 40 -12.57 30.39 34.23
CA THR A 40 -13.06 30.39 32.86
C THR A 40 -11.93 30.56 31.85
N THR A 41 -11.28 29.45 31.51
CA THR A 41 -10.46 29.34 30.29
C THR A 41 -10.88 28.11 29.52
N LYS A 42 -11.77 28.30 28.53
CA LYS A 42 -12.06 27.28 27.51
C LYS A 42 -10.74 26.88 26.85
N LEU A 43 -10.32 25.62 27.02
CA LEU A 43 -9.44 25.01 26.03
C LEU A 43 -10.16 25.04 24.67
N PRO A 44 -9.46 25.24 23.55
CA PRO A 44 -10.08 25.07 22.23
C PRO A 44 -10.52 23.61 22.09
N ASN A 45 -11.82 23.38 21.98
CA ASN A 45 -12.35 22.10 21.54
C ASN A 45 -11.91 21.89 20.09
N LEU A 46 -10.82 21.14 19.89
CA LEU A 46 -10.49 20.51 18.62
C LEU A 46 -11.38 19.28 18.41
N THR A 47 -12.69 19.50 18.41
CA THR A 47 -13.66 18.59 17.82
C THR A 47 -13.41 18.58 16.31
N TYR A 48 -13.33 17.39 15.72
CA TYR A 48 -13.44 17.23 14.28
C TYR A 48 -14.87 17.63 13.87
N ASP A 49 -15.04 18.89 13.48
CA ASP A 49 -16.33 19.45 13.12
C ASP A 49 -16.70 18.97 11.70
N SER A 50 -17.57 17.96 11.64
CA SER A 50 -18.09 17.42 10.38
C SER A 50 -18.90 18.44 9.57
N ASN A 51 -19.25 19.58 10.16
CA ASN A 51 -20.07 20.62 9.55
C ASN A 51 -19.26 21.87 9.16
N ASN A 52 -17.96 21.95 9.48
CA ASN A 52 -17.11 23.06 9.04
C ASN A 52 -16.44 22.76 7.68
N THR A 53 -17.26 22.76 6.62
CA THR A 53 -16.81 22.66 5.22
C THR A 53 -16.10 23.92 4.71
N ASN A 54 -16.04 24.99 5.49
CA ASN A 54 -15.45 26.28 5.12
C ASN A 54 -13.92 26.26 5.29
N GLY A 55 -13.24 25.56 4.36
CA GLY A 55 -11.78 25.56 4.25
C GLY A 55 -11.18 24.39 3.45
N ASP A 56 -11.96 23.36 3.10
CA ASP A 56 -11.50 22.17 2.37
C ASP A 56 -12.29 22.02 1.04
N SER A 57 -12.59 23.13 0.35
CA SER A 57 -13.55 23.20 -0.77
C SER A 57 -13.05 22.61 -2.10
N GLY A 58 -12.66 21.34 -2.10
CA GLY A 58 -12.53 20.48 -3.29
C GLY A 58 -13.88 19.87 -3.70
N VAL A 59 -14.96 20.67 -3.70
CA VAL A 59 -16.33 20.19 -3.93
C VAL A 59 -16.41 19.54 -5.32
N LEU A 60 -16.76 18.26 -5.34
CA LEU A 60 -16.97 17.47 -6.56
C LEU A 60 -18.44 17.55 -6.97
N ASP A 61 -18.72 18.10 -8.15
CA ASP A 61 -20.08 18.17 -8.69
C ASP A 61 -20.39 16.97 -9.60
N ASN A 62 -21.36 16.15 -9.22
CA ASN A 62 -21.82 15.02 -10.06
C ASN A 62 -22.38 15.45 -11.43
N ASN A 63 -22.69 16.73 -11.64
CA ASN A 63 -23.08 17.25 -12.95
C ASN A 63 -21.87 17.66 -13.80
N ASN A 64 -20.72 17.96 -13.19
CA ASN A 64 -19.49 18.26 -13.90
C ASN A 64 -18.89 16.97 -14.53
N PRO A 65 -18.56 16.95 -15.84
CA PRO A 65 -17.97 15.77 -16.48
C PRO A 65 -16.58 15.38 -15.94
N GLU A 66 -15.74 16.35 -15.57
CA GLU A 66 -14.40 16.09 -15.03
C GLU A 66 -14.47 15.50 -13.63
N ASP A 67 -15.37 16.02 -12.78
CA ASP A 67 -15.54 15.52 -11.41
C ASP A 67 -16.14 14.11 -11.41
N ARG A 68 -17.04 13.80 -12.36
CA ARG A 68 -17.50 12.43 -12.61
C ARG A 68 -16.36 11.49 -13.00
N LEU A 69 -15.42 11.94 -13.84
CA LEU A 69 -14.24 11.14 -14.19
C LEU A 69 -13.31 10.93 -12.99
N ILE A 70 -13.17 11.92 -12.10
CA ILE A 70 -12.42 11.79 -10.85
C ILE A 70 -13.10 10.80 -9.89
N LEU A 71 -14.42 10.91 -9.70
CA LEU A 71 -15.21 10.03 -8.84
C LEU A 71 -15.27 8.59 -9.37
N ALA A 72 -15.25 8.38 -10.68
CA ALA A 72 -15.27 7.06 -11.32
C ALA A 72 -13.96 6.26 -11.15
N GLN A 73 -12.84 6.90 -10.80
CA GLN A 73 -11.56 6.21 -10.59
C GLN A 73 -11.64 5.20 -9.44
N ASN A 74 -10.83 4.15 -9.50
CA ASN A 74 -10.62 3.31 -8.33
C ASN A 74 -9.79 4.07 -7.26
N MET A 75 -9.79 3.61 -6.02
CA MET A 75 -9.08 4.30 -4.93
C MET A 75 -7.55 4.19 -5.06
N ASP A 76 -7.07 3.06 -5.56
CA ASP A 76 -5.65 2.72 -5.64
C ASP A 76 -4.92 3.60 -6.66
N ASP A 77 -5.56 3.94 -7.79
CA ASP A 77 -5.02 4.82 -8.83
C ASP A 77 -4.93 6.28 -8.35
N LEU A 78 -5.92 6.73 -7.58
CA LEU A 78 -5.92 8.05 -6.95
C LEU A 78 -4.80 8.14 -5.90
N LEU A 79 -4.61 7.08 -5.12
CA LEU A 79 -3.53 6.97 -4.13
C LEU A 79 -2.15 6.91 -4.81
N ASP A 80 -1.97 6.16 -5.88
CA ASP A 80 -0.75 6.15 -6.69
C ASP A 80 -0.40 7.57 -7.18
N ARG A 81 -1.40 8.36 -7.63
CA ARG A 81 -1.19 9.76 -8.05
C ARG A 81 -0.82 10.64 -6.87
N PHE A 82 -1.49 10.48 -5.74
CA PHE A 82 -1.19 11.19 -4.50
C PHE A 82 0.23 10.91 -3.99
N TYR A 83 0.65 9.64 -3.99
CA TYR A 83 2.00 9.27 -3.60
C TYR A 83 3.05 9.76 -4.62
N LYS A 84 2.85 9.59 -5.93
CA LYS A 84 3.76 10.16 -6.95
C LYS A 84 3.90 11.68 -6.85
N MET A 85 2.86 12.37 -6.39
CA MET A 85 2.90 13.81 -6.18
C MET A 85 3.74 14.19 -4.96
N GLY A 86 3.48 13.59 -3.80
CA GLY A 86 4.04 13.99 -2.50
C GLY A 86 5.21 13.18 -1.98
N VAL A 87 5.41 11.95 -2.43
CA VAL A 87 6.44 11.02 -1.97
C VAL A 87 7.63 11.04 -2.93
N ARG A 88 8.85 11.00 -2.39
CA ARG A 88 10.11 10.97 -3.15
C ARG A 88 10.97 9.85 -2.62
N VAL A 89 11.53 9.05 -3.52
CA VAL A 89 12.63 8.14 -3.20
C VAL A 89 13.88 8.98 -2.94
N GLU A 90 14.62 8.67 -1.88
CA GLU A 90 15.83 9.37 -1.47
C GLU A 90 16.99 9.10 -2.44
N GLU A 91 17.76 10.14 -2.78
CA GLU A 91 18.82 10.04 -3.78
C GLU A 91 19.90 9.02 -3.37
N GLY A 92 20.29 8.14 -4.30
CA GLY A 92 21.22 7.04 -4.03
C GLY A 92 20.62 5.85 -3.28
N GLN A 93 19.37 5.92 -2.82
CA GLN A 93 18.61 4.79 -2.27
C GLN A 93 17.59 4.28 -3.29
N THR A 94 17.31 2.97 -3.29
CA THR A 94 16.36 2.38 -4.25
C THR A 94 14.93 2.27 -3.73
N PHE A 95 14.69 2.55 -2.45
CA PHE A 95 13.37 2.36 -1.81
C PHE A 95 13.11 3.20 -0.55
N VAL A 96 14.10 3.94 -0.02
CA VAL A 96 13.86 4.83 1.14
C VAL A 96 13.05 6.02 0.66
N THR A 97 11.95 6.34 1.34
CA THR A 97 11.05 7.42 0.93
C THR A 97 10.93 8.54 1.95
N LYS A 98 10.80 9.76 1.44
CA LYS A 98 10.50 11.00 2.18
C LYS A 98 9.26 11.66 1.58
N VAL A 99 8.55 12.46 2.36
CA VAL A 99 7.33 13.17 1.92
C VAL A 99 7.60 14.67 1.81
N ASN A 100 7.22 15.27 0.69
CA ASN A 100 7.22 16.72 0.49
C ASN A 100 6.00 17.36 1.17
N TYR A 101 5.98 17.30 2.50
CA TYR A 101 4.91 17.86 3.33
C TYR A 101 4.70 19.36 3.08
N GLU A 102 5.78 20.09 2.81
CA GLU A 102 5.71 21.52 2.49
C GLU A 102 5.03 21.78 1.14
N GLY A 103 5.40 21.07 0.08
CA GLY A 103 4.74 21.18 -1.22
C GLY A 103 3.26 20.79 -1.16
N LEU A 104 2.92 19.71 -0.44
CA LEU A 104 1.52 19.31 -0.23
C LEU A 104 0.73 20.36 0.59
N TYR A 105 1.36 20.96 1.60
CA TYR A 105 0.77 22.06 2.38
C TYR A 105 0.56 23.31 1.52
N GLN A 106 1.50 23.65 0.65
CA GLN A 106 1.36 24.78 -0.30
C GLN A 106 0.17 24.56 -1.24
N LEU A 107 0.02 23.36 -1.81
CA LEU A 107 -1.15 23.03 -2.64
C LEU A 107 -2.47 23.12 -1.87
N ARG A 108 -2.52 22.60 -0.63
CA ARG A 108 -3.71 22.70 0.22
C ARG A 108 -4.04 24.15 0.56
N ASN A 109 -3.06 24.92 1.02
CA ASN A 109 -3.24 26.30 1.47
C ASN A 109 -3.52 27.26 0.30
N GLY A 110 -3.01 26.96 -0.90
CA GLY A 110 -3.33 27.64 -2.14
C GLY A 110 -4.65 27.20 -2.79
N LEU A 111 -5.38 26.25 -2.18
CA LEU A 111 -6.63 25.68 -2.69
C LEU A 111 -6.51 25.16 -4.13
N ASP A 112 -5.41 24.45 -4.45
CA ASP A 112 -5.23 23.87 -5.78
C ASP A 112 -6.38 22.91 -6.12
N SER A 113 -7.15 23.26 -7.15
CA SER A 113 -8.39 22.56 -7.49
C SER A 113 -8.18 21.07 -7.80
N LYS A 114 -7.10 20.71 -8.50
CA LYS A 114 -6.80 19.31 -8.83
C LYS A 114 -6.45 18.51 -7.58
N TYR A 115 -5.58 19.08 -6.73
CA TYR A 115 -5.18 18.47 -5.46
C TYR A 115 -6.38 18.27 -4.54
N MET A 116 -7.17 19.33 -4.31
CA MET A 116 -8.31 19.29 -3.40
C MET A 116 -9.38 18.29 -3.88
N LYS A 117 -9.73 18.28 -5.17
CA LYS A 117 -10.66 17.31 -5.77
C LYS A 117 -10.17 15.86 -5.65
N MET A 118 -8.88 15.62 -5.85
CA MET A 118 -8.30 14.28 -5.73
C MET A 118 -8.26 13.79 -4.27
N VAL A 119 -7.88 14.66 -3.33
CA VAL A 119 -7.93 14.38 -1.88
C VAL A 119 -9.35 14.07 -1.43
N GLU A 120 -10.33 14.85 -1.89
CA GLU A 120 -11.75 14.62 -1.60
C GLU A 120 -12.25 13.29 -2.19
N ALA A 121 -11.89 12.96 -3.44
CA ALA A 121 -12.28 11.70 -4.06
C ALA A 121 -11.69 10.47 -3.35
N ILE A 122 -10.46 10.57 -2.82
CA ILE A 122 -9.86 9.54 -1.96
C ILE A 122 -10.63 9.46 -0.62
N ARG A 123 -10.90 10.61 0.02
CA ARG A 123 -11.63 10.67 1.29
C ARG A 123 -13.01 10.04 1.19
N LEU A 124 -13.80 10.38 0.17
CA LEU A 124 -15.14 9.80 -0.05
C LEU A 124 -15.10 8.27 -0.21
N LYS A 125 -14.06 7.72 -0.85
CA LYS A 125 -13.86 6.26 -1.00
C LYS A 125 -13.45 5.60 0.31
N ILE A 126 -12.59 6.24 1.10
CA ILE A 126 -12.18 5.77 2.44
C ILE A 126 -13.37 5.80 3.41
N GLU A 127 -14.20 6.83 3.37
CA GLU A 127 -15.31 7.03 4.31
C GLU A 127 -16.55 6.19 4.01
N ASN A 128 -16.73 5.72 2.78
CA ASN A 128 -17.90 4.98 2.33
C ASN A 128 -18.21 3.77 3.25
N PRO A 129 -19.36 3.73 3.94
CA PRO A 129 -19.73 2.62 4.82
C PRO A 129 -19.65 1.24 4.16
N ALA A 130 -20.00 1.14 2.87
CA ALA A 130 -20.02 -0.12 2.13
C ALA A 130 -18.65 -0.51 1.53
N ALA A 131 -17.56 0.22 1.83
CA ALA A 131 -16.26 -0.01 1.20
C ALA A 131 -15.67 -1.42 1.42
N LEU A 132 -16.03 -2.08 2.54
CA LEU A 132 -15.52 -3.38 2.95
C LEU A 132 -16.52 -4.53 2.74
N ASP A 133 -17.73 -4.24 2.25
CA ASP A 133 -18.83 -5.20 2.15
C ASP A 133 -18.56 -6.25 1.06
N GLY A 134 -18.72 -7.53 1.44
CA GLY A 134 -18.45 -8.67 0.56
C GLY A 134 -16.99 -8.79 0.09
N LYS A 135 -16.06 -8.03 0.66
CA LYS A 135 -14.65 -8.00 0.24
C LYS A 135 -13.83 -9.13 0.88
N THR A 136 -12.77 -9.54 0.18
CA THR A 136 -11.79 -10.48 0.71
C THR A 136 -10.97 -9.86 1.84
N GLU A 137 -10.35 -10.70 2.68
CA GLU A 137 -9.47 -10.24 3.75
C GLU A 137 -8.24 -9.48 3.22
N ASN A 138 -7.71 -9.88 2.05
CA ASN A 138 -6.63 -9.14 1.39
C ASN A 138 -7.09 -7.76 0.92
N PHE A 139 -8.29 -7.64 0.34
CA PHE A 139 -8.83 -6.34 -0.03
C PHE A 139 -9.00 -5.45 1.22
N LYS A 140 -9.61 -5.97 2.29
CA LYS A 140 -9.81 -5.24 3.55
C LYS A 140 -8.48 -4.76 4.14
N LYS A 141 -7.47 -5.63 4.23
CA LYS A 141 -6.15 -5.30 4.76
C LYS A 141 -5.46 -4.23 3.89
N ALA A 142 -5.45 -4.38 2.57
CA ALA A 142 -4.88 -3.39 1.65
C ALA A 142 -5.57 -2.01 1.77
N PHE A 143 -6.91 -2.00 1.77
CA PHE A 143 -7.72 -0.78 1.93
C PHE A 143 -7.42 -0.06 3.25
N LEU A 144 -7.37 -0.79 4.37
CA LEU A 144 -7.15 -0.19 5.69
C LEU A 144 -5.71 0.33 5.86
N ILE A 145 -4.69 -0.35 5.30
CA ILE A 145 -3.30 0.15 5.24
C ILE A 145 -3.22 1.44 4.41
N ASN A 146 -3.86 1.45 3.23
CA ASN A 146 -3.95 2.63 2.37
C ASN A 146 -4.63 3.80 3.09
N ALA A 147 -5.77 3.54 3.75
CA ALA A 147 -6.50 4.54 4.53
C ALA A 147 -5.66 5.10 5.69
N TYR A 148 -4.88 4.26 6.37
CA TYR A 148 -3.97 4.69 7.44
C TYR A 148 -2.89 5.64 6.89
N ASN A 149 -2.10 5.20 5.92
CA ASN A 149 -0.96 5.96 5.39
C ASN A 149 -1.40 7.28 4.75
N PHE A 150 -2.50 7.28 4.00
CA PHE A 150 -3.09 8.51 3.46
C PHE A 150 -3.48 9.49 4.57
N ASN A 151 -4.19 9.04 5.61
CA ASN A 151 -4.62 9.92 6.69
C ASN A 151 -3.46 10.43 7.56
N VAL A 152 -2.38 9.67 7.75
CA VAL A 152 -1.16 10.16 8.40
C VAL A 152 -0.56 11.33 7.61
N ILE A 153 -0.50 11.24 6.28
CA ILE A 153 -0.02 12.37 5.46
C ILE A 153 -0.98 13.55 5.55
N GLN A 154 -2.29 13.31 5.41
CA GLN A 154 -3.30 14.38 5.47
C GLN A 154 -3.28 15.13 6.80
N ILE A 155 -3.13 14.45 7.94
CA ILE A 155 -3.10 15.14 9.24
C ILE A 155 -1.83 15.97 9.43
N ILE A 156 -0.68 15.49 8.95
CA ILE A 156 0.57 16.27 8.94
C ILE A 156 0.42 17.49 8.02
N VAL A 157 -0.08 17.32 6.79
CA VAL A 157 -0.29 18.42 5.84
C VAL A 157 -1.26 19.47 6.38
N ARG A 158 -2.39 19.07 6.97
CA ARG A 158 -3.37 19.97 7.58
C ARG A 158 -2.81 20.78 8.75
N ASN A 159 -1.81 20.26 9.46
CA ASN A 159 -1.19 20.88 10.64
C ASN A 159 0.27 21.32 10.42
N PHE A 160 0.74 21.34 9.16
CA PHE A 160 2.16 21.51 8.83
C PHE A 160 2.72 22.83 9.38
N MET A 161 1.92 23.89 9.28
CA MET A 161 2.16 25.16 9.96
C MET A 161 1.26 25.27 11.20
N LYS A 162 1.87 25.31 12.39
CA LYS A 162 1.19 25.48 13.68
C LYS A 162 1.78 26.67 14.43
N ASN A 163 0.93 27.62 14.83
CA ASN A 163 1.34 28.86 15.52
C ASN A 163 2.47 29.62 14.78
N GLY A 164 2.41 29.67 13.45
CA GLY A 164 3.40 30.34 12.61
C GLY A 164 4.73 29.59 12.42
N LYS A 165 4.86 28.34 12.90
CA LYS A 165 6.05 27.51 12.75
C LYS A 165 5.75 26.20 12.06
N LYS A 166 6.72 25.64 11.34
CA LYS A 166 6.67 24.26 10.85
C LYS A 166 6.70 23.31 12.04
N ILE A 167 5.90 22.24 12.01
CA ILE A 167 6.02 21.15 12.99
C ILE A 167 7.26 20.30 12.67
N GLU A 168 7.97 19.84 13.70
CA GLU A 168 9.16 18.99 13.56
C GLU A 168 8.78 17.51 13.68
N SER A 169 7.70 17.20 14.40
CA SER A 169 7.15 15.87 14.61
C SER A 169 5.63 15.86 14.45
N ILE A 170 5.05 14.74 14.00
CA ILE A 170 3.59 14.49 14.04
C ILE A 170 3.02 14.64 15.48
N ARG A 171 3.86 14.46 16.50
CA ARG A 171 3.50 14.63 17.91
C ARG A 171 3.23 16.09 18.29
N ASP A 172 3.81 17.05 17.57
CA ASP A 172 3.59 18.49 17.79
C ASP A 172 2.19 18.95 17.37
N ILE A 173 1.43 18.10 16.66
CA ILE A 173 0.03 18.37 16.28
C ILE A 173 -0.85 18.55 17.52
N ARG A 174 -0.52 17.87 18.63
CA ARG A 174 -1.08 18.18 19.96
C ARG A 174 -0.12 19.04 20.79
N GLY A 175 -0.66 19.87 21.68
CA GLY A 175 0.13 20.85 22.43
C GLY A 175 0.92 20.22 23.58
N ARG A 176 2.00 20.89 24.03
CA ARG A 176 2.88 20.45 25.13
C ARG A 176 2.20 20.25 26.50
N MET A 177 0.88 20.42 26.62
CA MET A 177 0.11 20.11 27.84
C MET A 177 -0.31 18.63 27.91
N ASP A 178 -0.22 17.87 26.82
CA ASP A 178 -0.45 16.43 26.85
C ASP A 178 0.78 15.71 27.43
N PHE A 179 0.63 15.09 28.60
CA PHE A 179 1.70 14.33 29.26
C PHE A 179 2.08 13.02 28.51
N ASP A 180 1.21 12.53 27.61
CA ASP A 180 1.52 11.44 26.68
C ASP A 180 1.82 12.02 25.29
N GLN A 181 3.07 11.90 24.83
CA GLN A 181 3.50 12.44 23.54
C GLN A 181 2.89 11.72 22.32
N ASN A 182 2.15 10.62 22.53
CA ASN A 182 1.51 9.83 21.47
C ASN A 182 -0.01 10.09 21.35
N THR A 183 -0.57 11.10 22.03
CA THR A 183 -2.01 11.39 22.06
C THR A 183 -2.67 11.53 20.69
N ILE A 184 -1.95 12.00 19.66
CA ILE A 184 -2.49 12.13 18.31
C ILE A 184 -2.91 10.79 17.69
N PHE A 185 -2.22 9.69 18.00
CA PHE A 185 -2.58 8.35 17.52
C PHE A 185 -3.76 7.74 18.28
N LYS A 186 -3.96 8.17 19.53
CA LYS A 186 -5.00 7.69 20.44
C LYS A 186 -6.29 8.53 20.39
N GLN A 187 -6.25 9.70 19.76
CA GLN A 187 -7.40 10.60 19.69
C GLN A 187 -8.56 9.89 18.95
N LYS A 188 -9.65 9.68 19.68
CA LYS A 188 -10.89 9.11 19.15
C LYS A 188 -11.49 10.02 18.08
N ASP A 189 -12.27 9.41 17.19
CA ASP A 189 -13.10 10.08 16.20
C ASP A 189 -12.33 11.04 15.28
N LEU A 190 -11.03 10.78 15.11
CA LEU A 190 -10.10 11.56 14.30
C LEU A 190 -10.16 11.17 12.82
N LEU A 191 -10.47 9.91 12.55
CA LEU A 191 -10.56 9.30 11.24
C LEU A 191 -11.98 8.81 11.02
N LYS A 192 -12.47 8.91 9.79
CA LYS A 192 -13.66 8.20 9.34
C LYS A 192 -13.26 7.21 8.26
N VAL A 193 -13.45 5.92 8.52
CA VAL A 193 -13.02 4.82 7.63
C VAL A 193 -14.11 3.76 7.59
N ALA A 194 -14.57 3.42 6.39
CA ALA A 194 -15.68 2.49 6.16
C ALA A 194 -16.88 2.78 7.09
N GLY A 195 -17.34 4.04 7.12
CA GLY A 195 -18.43 4.50 7.99
C GLY A 195 -18.13 4.60 9.49
N ASN A 196 -17.00 4.08 9.97
CA ASN A 196 -16.64 4.06 11.39
C ASN A 196 -15.79 5.29 11.77
N LEU A 197 -16.08 5.90 12.93
CA LEU A 197 -15.20 6.90 13.56
C LEU A 197 -14.14 6.18 14.41
N LEU A 198 -12.86 6.49 14.18
CA LEU A 198 -11.71 5.75 14.71
C LEU A 198 -10.54 6.68 15.06
N SER A 199 -9.70 6.24 16.00
CA SER A 199 -8.32 6.70 16.13
C SER A 199 -7.36 5.93 15.20
N PHE A 200 -6.12 6.42 15.04
CA PHE A 200 -5.09 5.66 14.33
C PHE A 200 -4.79 4.32 15.02
N GLU A 201 -4.77 4.27 16.36
CA GLU A 201 -4.57 3.03 17.13
C GLU A 201 -5.71 2.01 16.92
N GLN A 202 -6.96 2.48 16.83
CA GLN A 202 -8.09 1.60 16.51
C GLN A 202 -8.04 1.09 15.07
N LEU A 203 -7.55 1.90 14.13
CA LEU A 203 -7.33 1.48 12.74
C LEU A 203 -6.18 0.46 12.64
N GLU A 204 -5.07 0.67 13.35
CA GLU A 204 -3.97 -0.32 13.50
C GLU A 204 -4.51 -1.65 14.04
N GLY A 205 -5.35 -1.62 15.08
CA GLY A 205 -6.01 -2.79 15.64
C GLY A 205 -6.82 -3.58 14.60
N LYS A 206 -7.68 -2.90 13.83
CA LYS A 206 -8.47 -3.52 12.76
C LYS A 206 -7.62 -4.18 11.67
N ILE A 207 -6.48 -3.58 11.31
CA ILE A 207 -5.55 -4.18 10.32
C ILE A 207 -4.90 -5.45 10.91
N LEU A 208 -4.52 -5.41 12.18
CA LEU A 208 -3.90 -6.53 12.90
C LEU A 208 -4.90 -7.63 13.27
N GLU A 209 -6.20 -7.41 13.21
CA GLU A 209 -7.22 -8.47 13.34
C GLU A 209 -7.26 -9.38 12.11
N ILE A 210 -6.86 -8.87 10.93
CA ILE A 210 -6.86 -9.63 9.68
C ILE A 210 -5.61 -10.54 9.61
N SER A 211 -5.82 -11.83 9.84
CA SER A 211 -4.76 -12.86 9.77
C SER A 211 -4.18 -12.97 8.33
N PRO A 212 -2.94 -13.48 8.15
CA PRO A 212 -2.40 -13.72 6.82
C PRO A 212 -3.06 -14.96 6.16
N PRO A 213 -3.03 -15.08 4.81
CA PRO A 213 -3.62 -16.21 4.11
C PRO A 213 -3.13 -17.57 4.63
N ASN A 214 -4.04 -18.55 4.65
CA ASN A 214 -3.78 -19.91 5.13
C ASN A 214 -3.24 -20.01 6.57
N SER A 215 -3.54 -19.01 7.42
CA SER A 215 -3.13 -18.98 8.83
C SER A 215 -4.27 -18.42 9.69
N THR A 216 -4.98 -19.28 10.43
CA THR A 216 -6.09 -18.86 11.31
C THR A 216 -5.55 -18.53 12.71
N GLY A 217 -5.94 -17.36 13.25
CA GLY A 217 -5.63 -16.99 14.64
C GLY A 217 -4.23 -16.45 14.90
N THR A 218 -3.42 -16.24 13.85
CA THR A 218 -2.07 -15.65 13.95
C THR A 218 -2.04 -14.21 13.45
N LYS A 219 -1.20 -13.37 14.05
CA LYS A 219 -0.97 -11.99 13.62
C LYS A 219 0.00 -11.91 12.43
N ASP A 220 -0.12 -10.84 11.65
CA ASP A 220 0.75 -10.53 10.51
C ASP A 220 1.67 -9.34 10.85
N ALA A 221 2.86 -9.62 11.40
CA ALA A 221 3.79 -8.58 11.82
C ALA A 221 4.40 -7.77 10.65
N ARG A 222 4.25 -8.21 9.39
CA ARG A 222 4.71 -7.43 8.21
C ARG A 222 4.00 -6.09 8.12
N VAL A 223 2.76 -6.01 8.60
CA VAL A 223 1.94 -4.78 8.67
C VAL A 223 2.67 -3.66 9.43
N ILE A 224 3.48 -3.98 10.45
CA ILE A 224 4.24 -2.98 11.22
C ILE A 224 5.19 -2.18 10.31
N PHE A 225 5.69 -2.81 9.23
CA PHE A 225 6.57 -2.21 8.22
C PHE A 225 5.80 -1.62 7.03
N ALA A 226 4.46 -1.67 7.04
CA ALA A 226 3.59 -1.08 6.03
C ALA A 226 2.86 0.19 6.51
N LEU A 227 2.88 0.47 7.82
CA LEU A 227 2.18 1.60 8.45
C LEU A 227 3.16 2.72 8.83
N SER A 228 3.33 3.68 7.91
CA SER A 228 4.24 4.80 8.13
C SER A 228 3.59 5.84 9.03
N LYS A 229 4.12 6.04 10.24
CA LYS A 229 3.63 7.05 11.19
C LYS A 229 4.19 8.46 10.94
N GLY A 230 4.71 8.71 9.73
CA GLY A 230 5.19 10.02 9.29
C GLY A 230 6.48 10.48 9.97
N CYS A 231 7.41 9.56 10.28
CA CYS A 231 8.66 9.88 10.97
C CYS A 231 9.89 9.18 10.36
N ASN A 232 11.09 9.70 10.61
CA ASN A 232 12.34 9.17 10.04
C ASN A 232 12.62 7.70 10.38
N ASN A 233 12.40 7.28 11.63
CA ASN A 233 12.65 5.90 12.06
C ASN A 233 11.38 5.02 11.99
N CYS A 234 10.33 5.48 11.30
CA CYS A 234 9.11 4.74 11.06
C CYS A 234 9.29 3.70 9.93
N ALA A 235 8.24 2.91 9.68
CA ALA A 235 8.10 2.12 8.47
C ALA A 235 8.29 2.99 7.20
N VAL A 236 8.97 2.41 6.21
CA VAL A 236 9.08 3.00 4.87
C VAL A 236 7.69 3.09 4.24
N LEU A 237 7.37 4.24 3.68
CA LEU A 237 6.14 4.45 2.93
C LEU A 237 6.36 3.99 1.48
N LEU A 238 5.57 3.03 0.97
CA LEU A 238 5.56 2.76 -0.46
C LEU A 238 5.04 3.98 -1.25
N ASP A 239 5.62 4.24 -2.41
CA ASP A 239 5.19 5.29 -3.34
C ASP A 239 4.05 4.83 -4.29
N GLU A 240 3.48 3.65 -4.03
CA GLU A 240 2.28 3.10 -4.66
C GLU A 240 1.26 2.60 -3.61
N ALA A 241 0.00 2.47 -4.03
CA ALA A 241 -1.06 1.89 -3.21
C ALA A 241 -0.89 0.37 -3.02
N TYR A 242 -1.19 -0.10 -1.80
CA TYR A 242 -1.35 -1.53 -1.51
C TYR A 242 -2.59 -2.06 -2.23
N ARG A 243 -2.48 -3.20 -2.90
CA ARG A 243 -3.55 -3.75 -3.77
C ARG A 243 -3.84 -5.19 -3.43
N GLU A 244 -5.12 -5.58 -3.40
CA GLU A 244 -5.58 -6.95 -3.05
C GLU A 244 -4.74 -8.07 -3.69
N LYS A 245 -4.54 -8.01 -5.02
CA LYS A 245 -3.83 -9.03 -5.81
C LYS A 245 -2.31 -9.03 -5.60
N LYS A 246 -1.73 -7.97 -5.03
CA LYS A 246 -0.29 -7.81 -4.78
C LYS A 246 0.09 -7.78 -3.29
N LEU A 247 -0.89 -7.73 -2.39
CA LEU A 247 -0.66 -7.38 -0.99
C LEU A 247 0.41 -8.25 -0.31
N GLU A 248 0.39 -9.56 -0.56
CA GLU A 248 1.37 -10.50 0.00
C GLU A 248 2.79 -10.25 -0.55
N GLU A 249 2.93 -9.86 -1.81
CA GLU A 249 4.19 -9.46 -2.42
C GLU A 249 4.69 -8.15 -1.81
N GLN A 250 3.84 -7.12 -1.79
CA GLN A 250 4.14 -5.78 -1.24
C GLN A 250 4.51 -5.85 0.26
N LEU A 251 3.79 -6.62 1.08
CA LEU A 251 4.10 -6.81 2.50
C LEU A 251 5.42 -7.55 2.72
N ASN A 252 5.72 -8.57 1.91
CA ASN A 252 6.99 -9.29 1.99
C ASN A 252 8.17 -8.41 1.53
N GLU A 253 7.99 -7.65 0.46
CA GLU A 253 8.99 -6.73 -0.08
C GLU A 253 9.30 -5.61 0.92
N ILE A 254 8.30 -4.85 1.37
CA ILE A 254 8.53 -3.71 2.28
C ILE A 254 9.15 -4.15 3.61
N THR A 255 8.82 -5.36 4.09
CA THR A 255 9.46 -5.95 5.27
C THR A 255 10.94 -6.23 4.99
N ARG A 256 11.28 -6.94 3.90
CA ARG A 256 12.69 -7.26 3.56
C ARG A 256 13.53 -6.01 3.27
N LEU A 257 12.92 -5.01 2.64
CA LEU A 257 13.54 -3.72 2.37
C LEU A 257 13.80 -2.96 3.68
N SER A 258 12.82 -2.92 4.60
CA SER A 258 13.00 -2.33 5.93
C SER A 258 14.17 -2.97 6.68
N MET A 259 14.36 -4.29 6.63
CA MET A 259 15.49 -4.96 7.30
C MET A 259 16.89 -4.61 6.76
N ARG A 260 16.98 -3.92 5.61
CA ARG A 260 18.25 -3.42 5.07
C ARG A 260 18.63 -2.05 5.61
N LEU A 261 17.73 -1.37 6.32
CA LEU A 261 17.97 -0.03 6.84
C LEU A 261 18.71 -0.07 8.17
N THR A 262 19.74 0.75 8.29
CA THR A 262 20.46 0.99 9.56
C THR A 262 19.57 1.63 10.63
N SER A 263 18.50 2.32 10.24
CA SER A 263 17.45 2.79 11.18
C SER A 263 16.57 1.66 11.70
N MET A 264 16.58 0.48 11.07
CA MET A 264 15.79 -0.71 11.45
C MET A 264 16.62 -1.76 12.19
N VAL A 265 17.83 -2.04 11.69
CA VAL A 265 18.73 -3.09 12.19
C VAL A 265 20.18 -2.63 12.03
N THR A 266 20.97 -2.69 13.12
CA THR A 266 22.44 -2.63 13.04
C THR A 266 23.05 -3.78 13.84
N ASN A 267 24.28 -4.16 13.49
CA ASN A 267 25.02 -5.20 14.20
C ASN A 267 26.37 -4.66 14.69
N ASP A 268 26.58 -4.72 15.99
CA ASP A 268 27.89 -4.55 16.60
C ASP A 268 28.56 -5.94 16.65
N HIS A 269 29.44 -6.18 15.69
CA HIS A 269 30.20 -7.43 15.59
C HIS A 269 31.23 -7.62 16.70
N VAL A 270 31.68 -6.55 17.37
CA VAL A 270 32.69 -6.61 18.43
C VAL A 270 32.05 -7.06 19.74
N ASN A 271 30.93 -6.42 20.11
CA ASN A 271 30.19 -6.72 21.33
C ASN A 271 29.13 -7.82 21.16
N LYS A 272 28.93 -8.30 19.92
CA LYS A 272 27.88 -9.28 19.53
C LYS A 272 26.47 -8.79 19.88
N ILE A 273 26.18 -7.53 19.58
CA ILE A 273 24.90 -6.88 19.88
C ILE A 273 24.19 -6.52 18.58
N THR A 274 23.01 -7.09 18.35
CA THR A 274 22.09 -6.60 17.31
C THR A 274 21.21 -5.50 17.91
N ASN A 275 21.38 -4.27 17.43
CA ASN A 275 20.47 -3.18 17.77
C ASN A 275 19.29 -3.17 16.80
N LEU A 276 18.07 -3.33 17.32
CA LEU A 276 16.83 -3.26 16.56
C LEU A 276 16.13 -1.91 16.76
N ASN A 277 15.32 -1.49 15.81
CA ASN A 277 14.44 -0.33 15.99
C ASN A 277 13.44 -0.55 17.13
N GLN A 278 13.11 0.52 17.84
CA GLN A 278 12.14 0.53 18.93
C GLN A 278 10.74 -0.01 18.55
N LEU A 279 10.35 0.01 17.26
CA LEU A 279 9.16 -0.66 16.73
C LEU A 279 9.08 -2.14 17.09
N PHE A 280 10.21 -2.86 17.09
CA PHE A 280 10.25 -4.27 17.49
C PHE A 280 9.87 -4.47 18.96
N LYS A 281 10.37 -3.58 19.84
CA LYS A 281 10.06 -3.60 21.27
C LYS A 281 8.61 -3.24 21.56
N TRP A 282 8.09 -2.18 20.94
CA TRP A 282 6.70 -1.75 21.15
C TRP A 282 5.69 -2.80 20.65
N ASN A 283 5.98 -3.45 19.53
CA ASN A 283 5.08 -4.43 18.92
C ASN A 283 5.42 -5.89 19.29
N LYS A 284 6.22 -6.15 20.34
CA LYS A 284 6.69 -7.50 20.70
C LYS A 284 5.55 -8.54 20.72
N SER A 285 4.42 -8.20 21.33
CA SER A 285 3.25 -9.09 21.41
C SER A 285 2.70 -9.50 20.03
N ILE A 286 2.78 -8.63 19.02
CA ILE A 286 2.39 -8.94 17.64
C ILE A 286 3.35 -9.95 17.02
N PHE A 287 4.67 -9.77 17.21
CA PHE A 287 5.69 -10.73 16.76
C PHE A 287 5.51 -12.10 17.42
N ASP A 288 5.28 -12.13 18.73
CA ASP A 288 5.04 -13.35 19.51
C ASP A 288 3.79 -14.12 19.01
N GLN A 289 2.77 -13.42 18.51
CA GLN A 289 1.52 -13.99 17.95
C GLN A 289 1.61 -14.33 16.45
N THR A 290 2.76 -14.16 15.79
CA THR A 290 2.93 -14.60 14.39
C THR A 290 3.10 -16.12 14.31
N LYS A 291 2.90 -16.69 13.11
CA LYS A 291 3.17 -18.11 12.81
C LYS A 291 4.62 -18.54 13.12
N VAL A 292 5.57 -17.61 13.14
CA VAL A 292 7.00 -17.90 13.45
C VAL A 292 7.36 -17.72 14.92
N GLY A 293 6.48 -17.11 15.74
CA GLY A 293 6.63 -17.07 17.19
C GLY A 293 7.78 -16.20 17.72
N GLY A 294 7.71 -14.88 17.49
CA GLY A 294 8.59 -13.89 18.13
C GLY A 294 9.56 -13.17 17.19
N ILE A 295 10.29 -12.21 17.77
CA ILE A 295 11.18 -11.30 17.02
C ILE A 295 12.34 -12.05 16.35
N ALA A 296 13.07 -12.91 17.07
CA ALA A 296 14.24 -13.59 16.51
C ALA A 296 13.90 -14.54 15.34
N PRO A 297 12.84 -15.39 15.41
CA PRO A 297 12.39 -16.16 14.24
C PRO A 297 11.93 -15.28 13.07
N PHE A 298 11.24 -14.17 13.34
CA PHE A 298 10.85 -13.21 12.29
C PHE A 298 12.08 -12.61 11.59
N MET A 299 13.10 -12.23 12.35
CA MET A 299 14.38 -11.75 11.83
C MET A 299 15.15 -12.81 11.04
N GLN A 300 15.02 -14.09 11.38
CA GLN A 300 15.58 -15.21 10.59
C GLN A 300 14.89 -15.38 9.23
N VAL A 301 13.60 -15.06 9.10
CA VAL A 301 12.86 -15.17 7.82
C VAL A 301 13.05 -13.95 6.94
N TYR A 302 13.00 -12.74 7.51
CA TYR A 302 12.95 -11.48 6.74
C TYR A 302 14.24 -10.68 6.76
N GLY A 303 15.08 -10.84 7.79
CA GLY A 303 16.28 -10.05 8.00
C GLY A 303 17.47 -10.46 7.13
N ILE A 304 18.55 -9.68 7.24
CA ILE A 304 19.75 -9.82 6.40
C ILE A 304 20.98 -10.40 7.12
N LEU A 305 20.96 -10.49 8.45
CA LEU A 305 22.08 -11.00 9.25
C LEU A 305 21.99 -12.52 9.41
N ARG A 306 23.15 -13.18 9.52
CA ARG A 306 23.25 -14.63 9.76
C ARG A 306 22.91 -15.02 11.21
N THR A 307 23.25 -14.18 12.18
CA THR A 307 22.92 -14.34 13.60
C THR A 307 22.38 -13.04 14.17
N TYR A 308 21.54 -13.17 15.19
CA TYR A 308 20.96 -12.06 15.95
C TYR A 308 21.21 -12.36 17.42
N GLU A 309 22.12 -11.62 18.04
CA GLU A 309 22.64 -11.89 19.39
C GLU A 309 22.46 -10.63 20.26
N ASN A 310 22.26 -10.84 21.57
CA ASN A 310 22.14 -9.79 22.59
C ASN A 310 21.29 -8.58 22.16
N ILE A 311 20.03 -8.84 21.75
CA ILE A 311 19.14 -7.83 21.16
C ILE A 311 18.99 -6.61 22.07
N SER A 312 19.41 -5.46 21.57
CA SER A 312 19.20 -4.13 22.14
C SER A 312 18.22 -3.33 21.27
N PHE A 313 17.82 -2.13 21.72
CA PHE A 313 16.92 -1.27 20.96
C PHE A 313 17.48 0.15 20.78
N LEU A 314 17.45 0.63 19.54
CA LEU A 314 17.89 1.97 19.16
C LEU A 314 16.91 3.05 19.65
N PRO A 315 17.39 4.27 20.00
CA PRO A 315 16.53 5.44 20.17
C PRO A 315 15.67 5.68 18.92
N PHE A 316 14.44 6.16 19.13
CA PHE A 316 13.48 6.36 18.06
C PHE A 316 13.42 7.82 17.61
N ASP A 317 13.79 8.10 16.36
CA ASP A 317 13.65 9.43 15.77
C ASP A 317 12.19 9.69 15.35
N TRP A 318 11.57 10.64 16.03
CA TRP A 318 10.20 11.11 15.80
C TRP A 318 10.12 12.33 14.89
N ASN A 319 11.24 12.87 14.39
CA ASN A 319 11.24 13.93 13.39
C ASN A 319 10.50 13.45 12.13
N LEU A 320 9.78 14.36 11.48
CA LEU A 320 9.04 14.06 10.25
C LEU A 320 9.98 13.47 9.18
N ASN A 321 9.52 12.46 8.44
CA ASN A 321 10.21 11.95 7.24
C ASN A 321 10.06 12.91 6.05
N SER A 322 10.33 14.20 6.26
CA SER A 322 10.24 15.21 5.22
C SER A 322 11.42 15.18 4.26
N VAL A 323 11.24 15.68 3.04
CA VAL A 323 12.35 15.98 2.12
C VAL A 323 13.19 17.14 2.66
N ASN A 324 14.52 17.06 2.53
CA ASN A 324 15.45 18.11 2.98
C ASN A 324 15.38 19.38 2.09
N ALA A 325 15.09 19.20 0.80
CA ALA A 325 14.95 20.27 -0.19
C ALA A 325 13.56 20.17 -0.85
N PRO A 326 12.53 20.82 -0.30
CA PRO A 326 11.17 20.77 -0.85
C PRO A 326 11.11 21.56 -2.16
N THR A 327 10.70 20.88 -3.24
CA THR A 327 10.41 21.52 -4.53
C THR A 327 8.93 21.88 -4.64
N PRO A 328 8.57 22.96 -5.37
CA PRO A 328 7.17 23.21 -5.74
C PRO A 328 6.59 22.01 -6.49
N ILE A 329 5.35 21.65 -6.17
CA ILE A 329 4.65 20.55 -6.83
C ILE A 329 3.82 21.12 -7.98
N ASN A 330 4.13 20.73 -9.22
CA ASN A 330 3.32 21.09 -10.38
C ASN A 330 2.12 20.13 -10.51
N THR A 331 0.91 20.63 -10.31
CA THR A 331 -0.33 19.87 -10.51
C THR A 331 -0.75 19.80 -11.98
N GLY A 332 -0.11 20.58 -12.86
CA GLY A 332 -0.21 20.46 -14.31
C GLY A 332 0.16 19.05 -14.80
N ASP A 333 1.24 18.50 -14.25
CA ASP A 333 1.84 17.21 -14.65
C ASP A 333 1.14 15.99 -14.03
N ILE A 334 0.20 16.19 -13.09
CA ILE A 334 -0.70 15.12 -12.65
C ILE A 334 -1.65 14.84 -13.82
N PRO A 335 -1.62 13.63 -14.42
CA PRO A 335 -2.47 13.37 -15.58
C PRO A 335 -3.93 13.44 -15.13
N ILE A 336 -4.72 14.31 -15.78
CA ILE A 336 -6.16 14.24 -15.70
C ILE A 336 -6.56 12.88 -16.27
N ILE A 337 -7.38 12.12 -15.53
CA ILE A 337 -7.98 10.89 -16.05
C ILE A 337 -9.05 11.30 -17.05
N THR A 338 -8.65 11.52 -18.30
CA THR A 338 -9.51 11.38 -19.47
C THR A 338 -9.75 9.90 -19.73
N ALA A 339 -10.38 9.22 -18.75
CA ALA A 339 -10.58 7.77 -18.66
C ALA A 339 -9.55 6.93 -19.44
N PRO A 340 -8.25 6.96 -19.09
CA PRO A 340 -7.32 6.02 -19.66
C PRO A 340 -7.75 4.65 -19.15
N LYS A 341 -8.21 3.80 -20.07
CA LYS A 341 -8.10 2.36 -19.87
C LYS A 341 -6.63 2.12 -19.53
N GLU A 342 -6.33 1.71 -18.31
CA GLU A 342 -4.94 1.37 -17.95
C GLU A 342 -4.40 0.47 -19.05
N ASN A 343 -3.30 0.87 -19.69
CA ASN A 343 -2.68 0.01 -20.69
C ASN A 343 -2.17 -1.25 -19.95
N PRO A 344 -2.86 -2.40 -20.05
CA PRO A 344 -2.55 -3.55 -19.21
C PRO A 344 -1.23 -4.21 -19.64
N CYS A 345 -0.73 -3.81 -20.82
CA CYS A 345 0.51 -4.27 -21.39
C CYS A 345 1.76 -3.64 -20.77
N LEU A 346 1.62 -2.59 -19.96
CA LEU A 346 2.72 -1.99 -19.20
C LEU A 346 3.50 -3.02 -18.36
N THR A 347 2.82 -4.07 -17.90
CA THR A 347 3.43 -5.19 -17.16
C THR A 347 4.43 -6.02 -17.99
N PHE A 348 4.25 -6.07 -19.33
CA PHE A 348 5.13 -6.80 -20.25
C PHE A 348 6.24 -5.94 -20.88
N ILE A 349 6.24 -4.63 -20.61
CA ILE A 349 7.19 -3.65 -21.18
C ILE A 349 8.39 -3.41 -20.25
N LYS A 350 8.23 -3.58 -18.92
CA LYS A 350 9.28 -3.34 -17.92
C LYS A 350 10.61 -4.02 -18.30
N GLY A 351 11.64 -3.21 -18.50
CA GLY A 351 13.01 -3.66 -18.80
C GLY A 351 13.38 -3.77 -20.28
N THR A 352 12.50 -3.41 -21.23
CA THR A 352 12.79 -3.53 -22.67
C THR A 352 12.17 -2.40 -23.51
N ASN A 353 12.81 -2.03 -24.63
CA ASN A 353 12.39 -0.94 -25.54
C ASN A 353 11.15 -1.28 -26.41
N PHE A 354 10.09 -1.88 -25.84
CA PHE A 354 8.84 -2.16 -26.55
C PHE A 354 7.81 -1.05 -26.31
N ILE A 355 7.14 -0.61 -27.36
CA ILE A 355 5.88 0.15 -27.30
C ILE A 355 4.70 -0.82 -27.46
N SER A 356 3.53 -0.47 -26.92
CA SER A 356 2.33 -1.31 -26.94
C SER A 356 1.33 -0.80 -27.96
N LEU A 357 1.13 -1.54 -29.05
CA LEU A 357 0.17 -1.19 -30.10
C LEU A 357 -1.27 -1.39 -29.61
N ALA A 358 -1.54 -2.53 -28.94
CA ALA A 358 -2.87 -2.84 -28.44
C ALA A 358 -2.88 -3.87 -27.31
N SER A 359 -3.94 -3.82 -26.50
CA SER A 359 -4.33 -4.92 -25.61
C SER A 359 -5.58 -5.62 -26.14
N CYS A 360 -5.54 -6.95 -26.15
CA CYS A 360 -6.57 -7.84 -26.65
C CYS A 360 -7.07 -8.73 -25.52
N GLN A 361 -8.34 -8.54 -25.13
CA GLN A 361 -8.90 -9.20 -23.94
C GLN A 361 -10.22 -9.93 -24.18
N LYS A 362 -11.11 -9.34 -24.99
CA LYS A 362 -12.45 -9.89 -25.20
C LYS A 362 -12.42 -10.90 -26.34
N VAL A 363 -12.78 -12.15 -26.07
CA VAL A 363 -12.98 -13.16 -27.12
C VAL A 363 -14.17 -12.76 -28.00
N VAL A 364 -13.93 -12.59 -29.31
CA VAL A 364 -14.96 -12.30 -30.32
C VAL A 364 -15.49 -13.60 -30.92
N ASN A 365 -14.58 -14.54 -31.18
CA ASN A 365 -14.93 -15.89 -31.60
C ASN A 365 -13.89 -16.87 -31.06
N GLY A 366 -14.32 -17.69 -30.08
CA GLY A 366 -13.54 -18.77 -29.49
C GLY A 366 -14.11 -20.11 -29.92
N GLN A 367 -13.54 -20.69 -30.97
CA GLN A 367 -13.81 -22.08 -31.35
C GLN A 367 -12.50 -22.75 -31.72
N THR A 368 -12.16 -23.89 -31.12
CA THR A 368 -11.29 -24.84 -31.84
C THR A 368 -11.34 -26.30 -31.42
N SER A 369 -10.95 -27.11 -32.41
CA SER A 369 -10.69 -28.54 -32.39
C SER A 369 -11.90 -29.45 -32.16
N THR A 370 -12.28 -30.15 -33.21
CA THR A 370 -13.17 -31.32 -33.20
C THR A 370 -12.62 -32.53 -32.42
N ALA A 371 -11.43 -32.44 -31.82
CA ALA A 371 -10.79 -33.52 -31.08
C ALA A 371 -10.70 -33.28 -29.56
N TYR A 372 -10.57 -32.02 -29.13
CA TYR A 372 -10.47 -31.62 -27.71
C TYR A 372 -11.06 -30.22 -27.56
N LYS A 373 -12.17 -30.10 -26.82
CA LYS A 373 -12.92 -28.85 -26.62
C LYS A 373 -12.19 -27.90 -25.64
N TYR A 374 -11.12 -27.27 -26.08
CA TYR A 374 -10.55 -26.15 -25.34
C TYR A 374 -11.35 -24.88 -25.67
N THR A 375 -11.93 -24.26 -24.64
CA THR A 375 -12.57 -22.94 -24.77
C THR A 375 -11.69 -21.92 -24.10
N THR A 376 -11.22 -20.91 -24.84
CA THR A 376 -10.59 -19.73 -24.24
C THR A 376 -11.69 -18.87 -23.66
N GLU A 377 -11.78 -18.78 -22.33
CA GLU A 377 -12.82 -18.00 -21.65
C GLU A 377 -12.36 -16.56 -21.43
N LEU A 378 -11.11 -16.39 -21.01
CA LEU A 378 -10.45 -15.11 -20.83
C LEU A 378 -9.09 -15.09 -21.51
N ALA A 379 -8.73 -13.91 -22.05
CA ALA A 379 -7.42 -13.65 -22.61
C ALA A 379 -6.91 -12.31 -22.11
N HIS A 380 -5.60 -12.21 -21.94
CA HIS A 380 -4.89 -10.98 -21.62
C HIS A 380 -3.64 -10.93 -22.49
N LEU A 381 -3.83 -10.69 -23.79
CA LEU A 381 -2.75 -10.58 -24.77
C LEU A 381 -2.44 -9.12 -25.11
N CYS A 382 -1.20 -8.88 -25.51
CA CYS A 382 -0.65 -7.59 -25.82
C CYS A 382 0.16 -7.65 -27.10
N VAL A 383 -0.14 -6.76 -28.05
CA VAL A 383 0.61 -6.61 -29.30
C VAL A 383 1.65 -5.51 -29.09
N LEU A 384 2.91 -5.90 -29.03
CA LEU A 384 4.03 -5.01 -28.78
C LEU A 384 4.90 -4.86 -30.04
N LYS A 385 5.49 -3.68 -30.20
CA LYS A 385 6.45 -3.35 -31.26
C LYS A 385 7.76 -2.85 -30.63
N LYS A 386 8.89 -3.24 -31.19
CA LYS A 386 10.21 -2.74 -30.81
C LYS A 386 10.98 -2.31 -32.04
N THR A 387 11.45 -1.07 -32.01
CA THR A 387 12.31 -0.50 -33.07
C THR A 387 13.59 -0.02 -32.41
N GLU A 388 14.74 -0.52 -32.88
CA GLU A 388 16.07 -0.08 -32.45
C GLU A 388 16.86 0.39 -33.67
N ALA A 389 17.74 1.37 -33.50
CA ALA A 389 18.62 1.82 -34.57
C ALA A 389 19.42 0.63 -35.15
N ASN A 390 19.46 0.53 -36.48
CA ASN A 390 20.17 -0.49 -37.24
C ASN A 390 19.76 -1.95 -36.93
N LYS A 391 18.54 -2.20 -36.43
CA LYS A 391 17.98 -3.55 -36.27
C LYS A 391 16.57 -3.65 -36.89
N PRO A 392 16.17 -4.84 -37.39
CA PRO A 392 14.81 -5.04 -37.87
C PRO A 392 13.80 -4.86 -36.74
N THR A 393 12.64 -4.28 -37.06
CA THR A 393 11.55 -4.08 -36.08
C THR A 393 11.03 -5.44 -35.61
N THR A 394 10.94 -5.63 -34.30
CA THR A 394 10.34 -6.83 -33.70
C THR A 394 8.86 -6.57 -33.41
N ILE A 395 8.00 -7.51 -33.78
CA ILE A 395 6.61 -7.59 -33.34
C ILE A 395 6.49 -8.76 -32.35
N ARG A 396 5.79 -8.56 -31.25
CA ARG A 396 5.64 -9.55 -30.18
C ARG A 396 4.20 -9.57 -29.68
N VAL A 397 3.54 -10.72 -29.80
CA VAL A 397 2.27 -10.98 -29.10
C VAL A 397 2.60 -11.75 -27.83
N VAL A 398 2.40 -11.11 -26.67
CA VAL A 398 2.73 -11.67 -25.35
C VAL A 398 1.54 -11.56 -24.41
N GLY A 399 1.36 -12.54 -23.53
CA GLY A 399 0.32 -12.49 -22.53
C GLY A 399 -0.06 -13.83 -21.94
N ARG A 400 -1.30 -13.91 -21.44
CA ARG A 400 -1.84 -15.05 -20.69
C ARG A 400 -3.23 -15.39 -21.23
N LEU A 401 -3.54 -16.68 -21.31
CA LEU A 401 -4.85 -17.22 -21.65
C LEU A 401 -5.36 -18.05 -20.48
N GLU A 402 -6.67 -18.04 -20.26
CA GLU A 402 -7.35 -18.96 -19.37
C GLU A 402 -8.19 -19.90 -20.24
N GLU A 403 -7.79 -21.17 -20.29
CA GLU A 403 -8.40 -22.21 -21.14
C GLU A 403 -9.11 -23.26 -20.27
N PHE A 404 -10.39 -23.51 -20.55
CA PHE A 404 -11.18 -24.58 -19.92
C PHE A 404 -11.15 -25.86 -20.76
N ASP A 405 -11.06 -27.02 -20.09
CA ASP A 405 -11.15 -28.37 -20.65
C ASP A 405 -12.02 -29.25 -19.75
N GLU A 406 -13.09 -29.81 -20.31
CA GLU A 406 -14.04 -30.74 -19.66
C GLU A 406 -13.35 -31.94 -18.94
N LYS A 407 -12.07 -32.21 -19.22
CA LYS A 407 -11.28 -33.31 -18.63
C LYS A 407 -10.08 -32.89 -17.80
N ARG A 408 -9.71 -31.60 -17.72
CA ARG A 408 -8.41 -31.16 -17.14
C ARG A 408 -8.44 -29.94 -16.23
N ASN A 409 -9.63 -29.39 -15.95
CA ASN A 409 -9.85 -28.13 -15.22
C ASN A 409 -9.17 -26.91 -15.91
N ASP A 410 -9.40 -25.72 -15.35
CA ASP A 410 -8.83 -24.46 -15.85
C ASP A 410 -7.30 -24.50 -15.88
N GLN A 411 -6.71 -24.05 -17.00
CA GLN A 411 -5.26 -23.90 -17.12
C GLN A 411 -4.88 -22.51 -17.64
N GLU A 412 -3.99 -21.84 -16.90
CA GLU A 412 -3.36 -20.60 -17.33
C GLU A 412 -2.21 -20.91 -18.30
N VAL A 413 -2.34 -20.50 -19.56
CA VAL A 413 -1.32 -20.69 -20.60
C VAL A 413 -0.66 -19.36 -20.95
N ARG A 414 0.67 -19.30 -20.83
CA ARG A 414 1.46 -18.13 -21.23
C ARG A 414 1.81 -18.21 -22.71
N LEU A 415 1.61 -17.10 -23.43
CA LEU A 415 2.04 -16.93 -24.82
C LEU A 415 3.12 -15.87 -24.91
N ASP A 416 4.14 -16.15 -25.74
CA ASP A 416 5.16 -15.19 -26.15
C ASP A 416 5.58 -15.52 -27.60
N LEU A 417 4.98 -14.82 -28.55
CA LEU A 417 5.12 -15.04 -29.98
C LEU A 417 5.80 -13.83 -30.60
N SER A 418 7.13 -13.84 -30.64
CA SER A 418 7.94 -12.76 -31.23
C SER A 418 8.45 -13.09 -32.64
N THR A 419 8.63 -12.07 -33.47
CA THR A 419 9.23 -12.17 -34.81
C THR A 419 9.89 -10.85 -35.22
N THR A 420 10.90 -10.91 -36.07
CA THR A 420 11.38 -9.79 -36.91
C THR A 420 10.94 -9.93 -38.37
N GLU A 421 10.40 -11.09 -38.74
CA GLU A 421 9.88 -11.41 -40.07
C GLU A 421 8.35 -11.40 -40.02
N TYR A 422 7.75 -10.34 -40.57
CA TYR A 422 6.31 -10.17 -40.69
C TYR A 422 5.95 -9.50 -42.02
N LYS A 423 4.71 -9.67 -42.47
CA LYS A 423 4.11 -8.95 -43.59
C LYS A 423 3.13 -7.93 -43.05
N GLN A 424 3.06 -6.76 -43.68
CA GLN A 424 2.04 -5.75 -43.40
C GLN A 424 1.39 -5.34 -44.73
N ASP A 425 0.09 -5.61 -44.87
CA ASP A 425 -0.68 -5.15 -46.02
C ASP A 425 -1.01 -3.66 -45.83
N GLN A 426 -0.53 -2.81 -46.73
CA GLN A 426 -0.71 -1.36 -46.64
C GLN A 426 -2.15 -0.90 -46.90
N ARG A 427 -2.98 -1.71 -47.57
CA ARG A 427 -4.38 -1.38 -47.87
C ARG A 427 -5.33 -1.78 -46.74
N THR A 428 -5.10 -2.94 -46.13
CA THR A 428 -5.95 -3.47 -45.05
C THR A 428 -5.41 -3.20 -43.64
N GLY A 429 -4.14 -2.81 -43.52
CA GLY A 429 -3.48 -2.64 -42.22
C GLY A 429 -3.10 -3.95 -41.52
N ILE A 430 -3.42 -5.11 -42.10
CA ILE A 430 -3.21 -6.41 -41.46
C ILE A 430 -1.72 -6.73 -41.36
N LEU A 431 -1.25 -6.92 -40.14
CA LEU A 431 0.07 -7.42 -39.80
C LEU A 431 0.00 -8.93 -39.59
N SER A 432 0.77 -9.71 -40.35
CA SER A 432 0.75 -11.18 -40.28
C SER A 432 2.14 -11.81 -40.21
N TYR A 433 2.28 -12.87 -39.42
CA TYR A 433 3.53 -13.65 -39.31
C TYR A 433 3.31 -15.10 -38.90
N ARG A 434 4.36 -15.91 -39.03
CA ARG A 434 4.38 -17.31 -38.57
C ARG A 434 5.56 -17.53 -37.62
N HIS A 435 5.26 -17.72 -36.35
CA HIS A 435 6.25 -18.11 -35.33
C HIS A 435 6.37 -19.65 -35.27
N LYS A 436 7.59 -20.18 -35.32
CA LYS A 436 7.87 -21.63 -35.28
C LYS A 436 8.70 -21.97 -34.03
N ALA A 437 8.08 -22.66 -33.08
CA ALA A 437 8.74 -23.19 -31.88
C ALA A 437 8.35 -24.67 -31.70
N ARG A 438 7.93 -25.07 -30.48
CA ARG A 438 7.34 -26.40 -30.21
C ARG A 438 6.02 -26.60 -30.98
N GLU A 439 5.27 -25.52 -31.17
CA GLU A 439 4.12 -25.43 -32.08
C GLU A 439 4.39 -24.44 -33.23
N ILE A 440 3.62 -24.57 -34.31
CA ILE A 440 3.59 -23.58 -35.40
C ILE A 440 2.42 -22.64 -35.12
N SER A 441 2.72 -21.35 -34.96
CA SER A 441 1.74 -20.31 -34.65
C SER A 441 1.64 -19.35 -35.83
N GLU A 442 0.44 -19.14 -36.34
CA GLU A 442 0.08 -18.18 -37.37
C GLU A 442 -0.67 -17.05 -36.68
N VAL A 443 -0.17 -15.81 -36.82
CA VAL A 443 -0.68 -14.63 -36.12
C VAL A 443 -1.07 -13.58 -37.15
N GLU A 444 -2.26 -13.01 -36.99
CA GLU A 444 -2.82 -11.92 -37.80
C GLU A 444 -3.39 -10.86 -36.86
N TYR A 445 -2.91 -9.62 -36.98
CA TYR A 445 -3.41 -8.46 -36.23
C TYR A 445 -3.93 -7.41 -37.22
N ASP A 446 -5.24 -7.17 -37.19
CA ASP A 446 -5.91 -6.15 -38.01
C ASP A 446 -5.90 -4.81 -37.24
N THR A 447 -5.09 -3.87 -37.72
CA THR A 447 -4.94 -2.54 -37.09
C THR A 447 -6.14 -1.62 -37.31
N GLN A 448 -7.04 -1.92 -38.26
CA GLN A 448 -8.22 -1.11 -38.56
C GLN A 448 -9.43 -1.58 -37.74
N ARG A 449 -9.62 -2.91 -37.65
CA ARG A 449 -10.69 -3.53 -36.87
C ARG A 449 -10.37 -3.70 -35.38
N MET A 450 -9.09 -3.57 -35.03
CA MET A 450 -8.57 -3.89 -33.69
C MET A 450 -8.88 -5.34 -33.33
N GLU A 451 -8.53 -6.28 -34.20
CA GLU A 451 -8.74 -7.72 -33.98
C GLU A 451 -7.42 -8.48 -34.04
N LEU A 452 -7.16 -9.33 -33.05
CA LEU A 452 -6.02 -10.24 -32.99
C LEU A 452 -6.49 -11.67 -33.16
N LYS A 453 -6.02 -12.33 -34.21
CA LYS A 453 -6.26 -13.73 -34.49
C LYS A 453 -4.96 -14.52 -34.35
N VAL A 454 -5.00 -15.59 -33.58
CA VAL A 454 -3.88 -16.51 -33.39
C VAL A 454 -4.37 -17.92 -33.67
N SER A 455 -3.65 -18.65 -34.52
CA SER A 455 -3.94 -20.04 -34.87
C SER A 455 -2.68 -20.89 -34.69
N GLN A 456 -2.73 -21.90 -33.81
CA GLN A 456 -1.57 -22.73 -33.46
C GLN A 456 -1.81 -24.20 -33.79
N ARG A 457 -0.78 -24.86 -34.35
CA ARG A 457 -0.79 -26.30 -34.69
C ARG A 457 0.30 -27.02 -33.92
N PHE A 458 -0.11 -27.97 -33.08
CA PHE A 458 0.80 -28.78 -32.28
C PHE A 458 1.27 -30.02 -33.06
N ARG A 459 2.53 -30.41 -32.86
CA ARG A 459 3.08 -31.69 -33.34
C ARG A 459 3.38 -32.59 -32.16
N PHE A 460 2.46 -33.50 -31.83
CA PHE A 460 2.75 -34.58 -30.90
C PHE A 460 3.37 -35.78 -31.64
N TRP A 461 4.36 -36.40 -31.01
CA TRP A 461 4.81 -37.75 -31.36
C TRP A 461 3.92 -38.72 -30.58
N SER A 462 2.94 -39.31 -31.27
CA SER A 462 2.19 -40.46 -30.78
C SER A 462 2.81 -41.72 -31.37
N LEU A 463 2.94 -42.77 -30.57
CA LEU A 463 3.26 -44.13 -31.05
C LEU A 463 2.11 -44.74 -31.86
N ASP A 464 0.91 -44.17 -31.74
CA ASP A 464 -0.28 -44.60 -32.45
C ASP A 464 -0.41 -43.92 -33.82
N MET A 465 -0.71 -44.70 -34.87
CA MET A 465 -0.46 -44.32 -36.27
C MET A 465 -1.41 -43.21 -36.81
N PHE A 466 -2.38 -42.79 -36.01
CA PHE A 466 -3.30 -41.69 -36.29
C PHE A 466 -2.85 -40.37 -35.65
N LYS A 467 -2.06 -39.58 -36.39
CA LYS A 467 -1.66 -38.21 -36.00
C LYS A 467 -2.86 -37.26 -35.92
N LYS A 468 -3.60 -37.26 -34.80
CA LYS A 468 -4.57 -36.20 -34.46
C LYS A 468 -3.83 -34.86 -34.31
N LYS A 469 -3.81 -34.06 -35.38
CA LYS A 469 -3.31 -32.69 -35.36
C LYS A 469 -4.21 -31.85 -34.43
N GLN A 470 -3.75 -31.58 -33.22
CA GLN A 470 -4.37 -30.56 -32.38
C GLN A 470 -4.11 -29.19 -33.01
N GLN A 471 -5.18 -28.43 -33.21
CA GLN A 471 -5.15 -27.06 -33.74
C GLN A 471 -6.04 -26.20 -32.86
N ARG A 472 -5.48 -25.13 -32.26
CA ARG A 472 -6.22 -24.06 -31.60
C ARG A 472 -6.25 -22.79 -32.45
N SER A 473 -7.28 -21.99 -32.30
CA SER A 473 -7.53 -20.76 -33.03
C SER A 473 -8.55 -19.91 -32.27
N PHE A 474 -8.23 -18.63 -32.07
CA PHE A 474 -9.12 -17.70 -31.39
C PHE A 474 -8.99 -16.31 -32.00
N ILE A 475 -10.05 -15.52 -31.91
CA ILE A 475 -10.10 -14.11 -32.33
C ILE A 475 -10.46 -13.27 -31.10
N LEU A 476 -9.60 -12.30 -30.79
CA LEU A 476 -9.77 -11.34 -29.70
C LEU A 476 -10.05 -9.94 -30.27
N SER A 477 -10.99 -9.24 -29.67
CA SER A 477 -11.15 -7.79 -29.82
C SER A 477 -10.11 -7.10 -28.95
N CYS A 478 -9.44 -6.14 -29.58
CA CYS A 478 -8.38 -5.34 -29.03
C CYS A 478 -8.80 -3.89 -28.87
N ILE A 479 -8.02 -3.16 -28.09
CA ILE A 479 -8.14 -1.72 -27.85
C ILE A 479 -6.75 -1.15 -28.04
N ALA A 480 -6.64 -0.02 -28.75
CA ALA A 480 -5.37 0.67 -28.96
C ALA A 480 -4.81 1.15 -27.62
N THR A 481 -3.48 1.09 -27.49
CA THR A 481 -2.78 1.38 -26.22
C THR A 481 -1.60 2.35 -26.37
N GLU A 482 -1.46 2.94 -27.56
CA GLU A 482 -0.58 4.09 -27.84
C GLU A 482 -1.29 5.41 -27.49
#